data_AF-A0A1C4D132-F1
#
_entry.id   AF-A0A1C4D132-F1
#
_cell.length_a   1.000
_cell.length_b   1.000
_cell.length_c   1.000
_cell.angle_alpha   90.00
_cell.angle_beta   90.00
_cell.angle_gamma   90.00
#
_symmetry.space_group_name_H-M   'P 1'
#
loop_
_entity.id
_entity.type
_entity.pdbx_description
1 polymer ?
#
loop_
_entity_poly.entity_id
_entity_poly.type
_entity_poly.pdbx_seq_one_letter_code
_entity_poly.pdbx_strand_id
1 'polypeptide(L)'
;VARKGTNGSPETDAAKYFGQERQYWTKDPIEFNGNRVYQRNDLFDPKYIDPKSGKTNLQLMEQGRAPIGYDGKPINLHHMTQRQDGPIAEVTQSFHKGNSKTIHINDNTIPSGIDRNKFNQWRSSYWINRANDFK
;
A
#
# COMPACT_ATOMS: atom_id res chain seq x y z
N VAL A 1 52.55 -3.30 -25.45
CA VAL A 1 51.36 -2.44 -25.26
C VAL A 1 50.45 -3.12 -24.25
N ALA A 2 50.52 -2.72 -22.97
CA ALA A 2 49.71 -3.31 -21.90
C ALA A 2 48.34 -2.64 -21.86
N ARG A 3 47.25 -3.40 -22.03
CA ARG A 3 45.89 -2.91 -21.77
C ARG A 3 45.60 -3.09 -20.28
N LYS A 4 45.51 -1.96 -19.59
CA LYS A 4 45.14 -1.83 -18.17
C LYS A 4 43.64 -2.17 -18.05
N GLY A 5 43.33 -3.37 -17.56
CA GLY A 5 41.96 -3.75 -17.21
C GLY A 5 41.53 -2.99 -15.96
N THR A 6 40.51 -2.16 -16.08
CA THR A 6 39.86 -1.51 -14.94
C THR A 6 38.88 -2.49 -14.30
N ASN A 7 39.20 -2.92 -13.07
CA ASN A 7 38.27 -3.57 -12.15
C ASN A 7 37.11 -2.61 -11.85
N GLY A 8 35.94 -2.88 -12.43
CA GLY A 8 34.65 -2.41 -11.92
C GLY A 8 33.86 -3.63 -11.46
N SER A 9 33.49 -3.67 -10.18
CA SER A 9 32.74 -4.79 -9.59
C SER A 9 31.37 -4.92 -10.29
N PRO A 10 31.00 -6.09 -10.85
CA PRO A 10 29.73 -6.27 -11.57
C PRO A 10 28.48 -6.08 -10.68
N GLU A 11 28.65 -6.12 -9.37
CA GLU A 11 27.57 -6.04 -8.38
C GLU A 11 26.91 -4.65 -8.32
N THR A 12 27.66 -3.57 -8.55
CA THR A 12 27.12 -2.20 -8.49
C THR A 12 26.30 -1.82 -9.73
N ASP A 13 26.57 -2.45 -10.88
CA ASP A 13 25.82 -2.19 -12.12
C ASP A 13 24.49 -2.96 -12.15
N ALA A 14 24.45 -4.19 -11.66
CA ALA A 14 23.23 -4.99 -11.61
C ALA A 14 22.10 -4.31 -10.80
N ALA A 15 22.43 -3.68 -9.67
CA ALA A 15 21.45 -2.94 -8.86
C ALA A 15 20.82 -1.75 -9.60
N LYS A 16 21.53 -1.15 -10.57
CA LYS A 16 21.00 -0.06 -11.41
C LYS A 16 20.07 -0.57 -12.51
N TYR A 17 20.33 -1.76 -13.05
CA TYR A 17 19.50 -2.38 -14.10
C TYR A 17 18.31 -3.18 -13.56
N PHE A 18 18.42 -3.72 -12.34
CA PHE A 18 17.35 -4.48 -11.66
C PHE A 18 16.69 -3.70 -10.51
N GLY A 19 17.17 -2.48 -10.23
CA GLY A 19 16.54 -1.59 -9.25
C GLY A 19 15.15 -1.21 -9.74
N GLN A 20 14.12 -1.58 -8.97
CA GLN A 20 12.78 -1.10 -9.27
C GLN A 20 12.71 0.39 -8.92
N GLU A 21 12.83 1.27 -9.92
CA GLU A 21 12.55 2.71 -9.78
C GLU A 21 11.05 2.94 -9.58
N ARG A 22 10.55 2.55 -8.40
CA ARG A 22 9.16 2.78 -8.00
C ARG A 22 9.05 4.21 -7.48
N GLN A 23 8.50 5.12 -8.30
CA GLN A 23 8.27 6.52 -7.91
C GLN A 23 7.45 6.64 -6.61
N TYR A 24 6.49 5.73 -6.43
CA TYR A 24 5.48 5.84 -5.38
C TYR A 24 5.68 4.83 -4.24
N TRP A 25 6.05 3.58 -4.56
CA TRP A 25 6.32 2.53 -3.57
C TRP A 25 7.82 2.37 -3.37
N THR A 26 8.41 3.36 -2.70
CA THR A 26 9.87 3.45 -2.54
C THR A 26 10.44 2.39 -1.60
N LYS A 27 9.60 1.74 -0.80
CA LYS A 27 9.96 0.60 0.06
C LYS A 27 9.47 -0.71 -0.55
N ASP A 28 10.14 -1.81 -0.21
CA ASP A 28 9.64 -3.14 -0.53
C ASP A 28 8.30 -3.41 0.18
N PRO A 29 7.40 -4.15 -0.46
CA PRO A 29 6.13 -4.50 0.15
C PRO A 29 6.36 -5.42 1.34
N ILE A 30 5.48 -5.32 2.34
CA ILE A 30 5.51 -6.20 3.51
C ILE A 30 4.61 -7.41 3.29
N GLU A 31 4.85 -8.49 4.03
CA GLU A 31 3.89 -9.58 4.17
C GLU A 31 3.05 -9.36 5.43
N PHE A 32 1.72 -9.37 5.29
CA PHE A 32 0.81 -9.26 6.42
C PHE A 32 -0.34 -10.24 6.27
N ASN A 33 -0.40 -11.22 7.19
CA ASN A 33 -1.45 -12.24 7.25
C ASN A 33 -1.74 -12.92 5.89
N GLY A 34 -0.69 -13.25 5.14
CA GLY A 34 -0.77 -13.95 3.85
C GLY A 34 -1.00 -13.06 2.63
N ASN A 35 -1.05 -11.73 2.81
CA ASN A 35 -1.10 -10.78 1.70
C ASN A 35 0.16 -9.92 1.68
N ARG A 36 0.70 -9.74 0.47
CA ARG A 36 1.74 -8.75 0.19
C ARG A 36 1.13 -7.35 0.11
N VAL A 37 1.61 -6.41 0.90
CA VAL A 37 1.05 -5.05 1.02
C VAL A 37 2.04 -3.98 0.59
N TYR A 38 1.59 -3.15 -0.35
CA TYR A 38 2.31 -2.03 -0.91
C TYR A 38 1.88 -0.73 -0.21
N GLN A 39 2.65 -0.35 0.82
CA GLN A 39 2.37 0.79 1.70
C GLN A 39 2.81 2.13 1.09
N ARG A 40 2.12 3.21 1.47
CA ARG A 40 2.39 4.58 1.00
C ARG A 40 2.31 5.59 2.14
N ASN A 41 3.46 5.97 2.70
CA ASN A 41 3.56 6.99 3.74
C ASN A 41 3.17 8.40 3.26
N ASP A 42 3.27 8.66 1.96
CA ASP A 42 3.01 9.96 1.36
C ASP A 42 1.51 10.25 1.13
N LEU A 43 0.61 9.31 1.47
CA LEU A 43 -0.84 9.54 1.30
C LEU A 43 -1.49 10.28 2.46
N PHE A 44 -0.86 10.32 3.63
CA PHE A 44 -1.45 10.88 4.85
C PHE A 44 -0.38 11.37 5.84
N ASP A 45 -0.77 12.30 6.71
CA ASP A 45 0.02 12.69 7.89
C ASP A 45 -0.49 11.92 9.12
N PRO A 46 0.34 11.13 9.84
CA PRO A 46 -0.06 10.44 11.07
C PRO A 46 -0.60 11.37 12.17
N LYS A 47 -0.22 12.65 12.17
CA LYS A 47 -0.62 13.66 13.16
C LYS A 47 -1.88 14.43 12.76
N TYR A 48 -2.38 14.26 11.54
CA TYR A 48 -3.63 14.88 11.11
C TYR A 48 -4.78 14.49 12.05
N ILE A 49 -5.52 15.48 12.54
CA ILE A 49 -6.68 15.29 13.41
C ILE A 49 -7.93 15.21 12.53
N ASP A 50 -8.60 14.06 12.55
CA ASP A 50 -9.90 13.89 11.90
C ASP A 50 -10.95 14.77 12.61
N PRO A 51 -11.51 15.81 11.95
CA PRO A 51 -12.45 16.72 12.58
C PRO A 51 -13.75 16.01 13.01
N LYS A 52 -14.06 14.83 12.47
CA LYS A 52 -15.28 14.09 12.82
C LYS A 52 -15.14 13.34 14.15
N SER A 53 -13.93 12.87 14.48
CA SER A 53 -13.70 12.05 15.67
C SER A 53 -12.78 12.70 16.70
N GLY A 54 -12.10 13.80 16.36
CA GLY A 54 -11.12 14.47 17.22
C GLY A 54 -9.83 13.67 17.43
N LYS A 55 -9.61 12.59 16.67
CA LYS A 55 -8.47 11.67 16.80
C LYS A 55 -7.44 11.92 15.72
N THR A 56 -6.17 11.70 16.03
CA THR A 56 -5.12 11.70 15.02
C THR A 56 -5.23 10.47 14.10
N ASN A 57 -4.65 10.52 12.91
CA ASN A 57 -4.53 9.36 12.03
C ASN A 57 -3.83 8.16 12.70
N LEU A 58 -2.82 8.41 13.53
CA LEU A 58 -2.21 7.37 14.36
C LEU A 58 -3.24 6.70 15.28
N GLN A 59 -4.02 7.49 16.02
CA GLN A 59 -5.07 6.98 16.91
C GLN A 59 -6.21 6.27 16.16
N LEU A 60 -6.52 6.70 14.93
CA LEU A 60 -7.46 5.97 14.06
C LEU A 60 -6.92 4.58 13.73
N MET A 61 -5.66 4.50 13.31
CA MET A 61 -5.01 3.24 12.96
C MET A 61 -4.90 2.30 14.17
N GLU A 62 -4.57 2.80 15.35
CA GLU A 62 -4.55 2.02 16.61
C GLU A 62 -5.92 1.40 16.97
N GLN A 63 -7.02 1.98 16.47
CA GLN A 63 -8.38 1.46 16.61
C GLN A 63 -8.83 0.64 15.40
N GLY A 64 -7.90 0.29 14.51
CA GLY A 64 -8.16 -0.47 13.30
C GLY A 64 -8.96 0.29 12.24
N ARG A 65 -8.96 1.62 12.30
CA ARG A 65 -9.59 2.49 11.29
C ARG A 65 -8.53 3.00 10.33
N ALA A 66 -8.91 3.16 9.07
CA ALA A 66 -8.02 3.75 8.08
C ALA A 66 -7.68 5.21 8.43
N PRO A 67 -6.44 5.66 8.18
CA PRO A 67 -6.10 7.07 8.28
C PRO A 67 -6.85 7.86 7.20
N ILE A 68 -7.03 9.15 7.43
CA ILE A 68 -7.56 10.12 6.46
C ILE A 68 -6.41 10.61 5.60
N GLY A 69 -6.53 10.43 4.29
CA GLY A 69 -5.57 10.91 3.31
C GLY A 69 -5.67 12.40 3.05
N TYR A 70 -4.69 12.94 2.32
CA TYR A 70 -4.70 14.34 1.89
C TYR A 70 -5.88 14.73 0.99
N ASP A 71 -6.59 13.74 0.42
CA ASP A 71 -7.85 13.96 -0.30
C ASP A 71 -9.08 14.09 0.63
N GLY A 72 -8.86 14.17 1.94
CA GLY A 72 -9.88 14.35 2.97
C GLY A 72 -10.74 13.10 3.22
N LYS A 73 -10.31 11.94 2.73
CA LYS A 73 -11.09 10.69 2.78
C LYS A 73 -10.26 9.55 3.37
N PRO A 74 -10.89 8.49 3.90
CA PRO A 74 -10.16 7.32 4.38
C PRO A 74 -9.32 6.68 3.28
N ILE A 75 -8.08 6.29 3.59
CA ILE A 75 -7.23 5.49 2.70
C ILE A 75 -7.89 4.13 2.45
N ASN A 76 -7.87 3.71 1.20
CA ASN A 76 -8.41 2.43 0.77
C ASN A 76 -7.29 1.38 0.68
N LEU A 77 -7.63 0.15 1.03
CA LEU A 77 -6.82 -1.05 0.77
C LEU A 77 -7.42 -1.75 -0.44
N HIS A 78 -6.69 -1.73 -1.55
CA HIS A 78 -7.15 -2.25 -2.83
C HIS A 78 -6.46 -3.57 -3.19
N HIS A 79 -7.23 -4.65 -3.31
CA HIS A 79 -6.76 -5.89 -3.92
C HIS A 79 -6.55 -5.72 -5.41
N MET A 80 -5.31 -5.82 -5.86
CA MET A 80 -4.95 -5.58 -7.27
C MET A 80 -5.50 -6.65 -8.21
N THR A 81 -5.62 -7.89 -7.73
CA THR A 81 -6.06 -9.05 -8.54
C THR A 81 -7.49 -9.51 -8.22
N GLN A 82 -8.23 -8.77 -7.37
CA GLN A 82 -9.58 -9.15 -6.92
C GLN A 82 -9.70 -10.54 -6.29
N ARG A 83 -8.60 -11.08 -5.76
CA ARG A 83 -8.52 -12.36 -5.04
C ARG A 83 -8.25 -12.12 -3.56
N GLN A 84 -8.83 -12.95 -2.69
CA GLN A 84 -8.63 -12.86 -1.23
C GLN A 84 -7.15 -12.84 -0.81
N ASP A 85 -6.33 -13.71 -1.42
CA ASP A 85 -4.90 -13.90 -1.19
C ASP A 85 -4.01 -12.97 -2.03
N GLY A 86 -4.62 -12.09 -2.83
CA GLY A 86 -3.91 -11.23 -3.75
C GLY A 86 -3.12 -10.11 -3.08
N PRO A 87 -2.17 -9.48 -3.81
CA PRO A 87 -1.47 -8.30 -3.32
C PRO A 87 -2.42 -7.11 -3.14
N ILE A 88 -2.11 -6.29 -2.15
CA ILE A 88 -2.93 -5.14 -1.72
C ILE A 88 -2.10 -3.85 -1.82
N ALA A 89 -2.68 -2.77 -2.35
CA ALA A 89 -2.09 -1.43 -2.31
C ALA A 89 -2.89 -0.46 -1.44
N GLU A 90 -2.17 0.38 -0.70
CA GLU A 90 -2.72 1.62 -0.13
C GLU A 90 -2.93 2.64 -1.25
N VAL A 91 -4.16 3.13 -1.39
CA VAL A 91 -4.52 4.16 -2.39
C VAL A 91 -5.50 5.18 -1.79
N THR A 92 -5.48 6.41 -2.30
CA THR A 92 -6.50 7.40 -1.90
C THR A 92 -7.88 6.97 -2.39
N GLN A 93 -8.92 7.38 -1.67
CA GLN A 93 -10.29 7.08 -2.08
C GLN A 93 -10.62 7.74 -3.43
N SER A 94 -10.13 8.96 -3.66
CA SER A 94 -10.36 9.68 -4.91
C SER A 94 -9.69 8.98 -6.10
N PHE A 95 -8.47 8.45 -5.94
CA PHE A 95 -7.84 7.62 -6.96
C PHE A 95 -8.65 6.35 -7.24
N HIS A 96 -9.04 5.62 -6.19
CA HIS A 96 -9.78 4.37 -6.33
C HIS A 96 -11.12 4.58 -7.05
N LYS A 97 -11.86 5.64 -6.71
CA LYS A 97 -13.14 5.94 -7.36
C LYS A 97 -12.97 6.42 -8.79
N GLY A 98 -12.03 7.34 -9.03
CA GLY A 98 -11.78 7.92 -10.36
C GLY A 98 -11.32 6.87 -11.38
N ASN A 99 -10.60 5.84 -10.92
CA ASN A 99 -10.01 4.81 -11.77
C ASN A 99 -10.69 3.43 -11.61
N SER A 100 -11.90 3.37 -11.04
CA SER A 100 -12.57 2.11 -10.67
C SER A 100 -12.64 1.12 -11.83
N LYS A 101 -12.94 1.58 -13.05
CA LYS A 101 -13.01 0.71 -14.24
C LYS A 101 -11.66 0.12 -14.65
N THR A 102 -10.56 0.80 -14.33
CA THR A 102 -9.20 0.39 -14.69
C THR A 102 -8.62 -0.56 -13.67
N ILE A 103 -8.90 -0.34 -12.38
CA ILE A 103 -8.29 -1.10 -11.28
C ILE A 103 -9.12 -2.32 -10.84
N HIS A 104 -10.38 -2.43 -11.28
CA HIS A 104 -11.21 -3.61 -11.03
C HIS A 104 -11.21 -4.49 -12.29
N ILE A 105 -10.36 -5.53 -12.27
CA ILE A 105 -10.13 -6.43 -13.42
C ILE A 105 -11.35 -7.32 -13.72
N ASN A 106 -12.11 -7.67 -12.68
CA ASN A 106 -13.38 -8.36 -12.86
C ASN A 106 -14.43 -7.32 -13.28
N ASP A 107 -15.12 -7.60 -14.38
CA ASP A 107 -16.36 -6.88 -14.67
C ASP A 107 -17.46 -7.28 -13.67
N ASN A 108 -18.60 -6.59 -13.70
CA ASN A 108 -19.73 -6.89 -12.81
C ASN A 108 -20.35 -8.28 -13.07
N THR A 109 -19.85 -9.06 -14.03
CA THR A 109 -20.34 -10.41 -14.35
C THR A 109 -19.57 -11.50 -13.60
N ILE A 110 -18.36 -11.20 -13.10
CA ILE A 110 -17.55 -12.12 -12.29
C ILE A 110 -17.59 -11.67 -10.82
N PRO A 111 -18.18 -12.49 -9.92
CA PRO A 111 -18.18 -12.19 -8.50
C PRO A 111 -16.76 -11.97 -7.96
N SER A 112 -16.61 -11.02 -7.04
CA SER A 112 -15.34 -10.79 -6.36
C SER A 112 -14.92 -12.05 -5.61
N GLY A 113 -13.66 -12.47 -5.78
CA GLY A 113 -13.06 -13.57 -5.01
C GLY A 113 -12.71 -13.18 -3.58
N ILE A 114 -13.25 -12.07 -3.07
CA ILE A 114 -12.96 -11.49 -1.76
C ILE A 114 -14.16 -11.71 -0.84
N ASP A 115 -13.93 -12.42 0.26
CA ASP A 115 -14.86 -12.49 1.36
C ASP A 115 -14.81 -11.16 2.13
N ARG A 116 -15.90 -10.38 2.03
CA ARG A 116 -15.98 -9.03 2.60
C ARG A 116 -15.88 -9.03 4.12
N ASN A 117 -16.41 -10.05 4.80
CA ASN A 117 -16.37 -10.13 6.25
C ASN A 117 -14.96 -10.44 6.74
N LYS A 118 -14.30 -11.42 6.11
CA LYS A 118 -12.90 -11.74 6.39
C LYS A 118 -11.99 -10.55 6.08
N PHE A 119 -12.22 -9.88 4.95
CA PHE A 119 -11.42 -8.71 4.60
C PHE A 119 -11.62 -7.54 5.55
N ASN A 120 -12.84 -7.30 6.05
CA ASN A 120 -13.08 -6.26 7.05
C ASN A 120 -12.30 -6.51 8.35
N GLN A 121 -12.23 -7.76 8.80
CA GLN A 121 -11.41 -8.16 9.95
C GLN A 121 -9.93 -7.97 9.65
N TRP A 122 -9.45 -8.50 8.52
CA TRP A 122 -8.05 -8.35 8.07
C TRP A 122 -7.63 -6.88 7.98
N ARG A 123 -8.49 -6.03 7.41
CA ARG A 123 -8.27 -4.57 7.27
C ARG A 123 -8.11 -3.90 8.62
N SER A 124 -8.93 -4.27 9.60
CA SER A 124 -8.85 -3.70 10.94
C SER A 124 -7.52 -4.07 11.61
N SER A 125 -7.14 -5.36 11.57
CA SER A 125 -5.85 -5.83 12.07
C SER A 125 -4.68 -5.19 11.33
N TYR A 126 -4.79 -5.00 10.02
CA TYR A 126 -3.77 -4.34 9.22
C TYR A 126 -3.52 -2.91 9.68
N TRP A 127 -4.57 -2.10 9.89
CA TRP A 127 -4.38 -0.73 10.35
C TRP A 127 -3.80 -0.66 11.76
N ILE A 128 -4.18 -1.57 12.66
CA ILE A 128 -3.57 -1.69 13.99
C ILE A 128 -2.07 -1.97 13.87
N ASN A 129 -1.68 -2.88 12.98
CA ASN A 129 -0.27 -3.17 12.72
C ASN A 129 0.45 -1.96 12.10
N ARG A 130 -0.18 -1.32 11.11
CA ARG A 130 0.33 -0.14 10.39
C ARG A 130 0.64 1.03 11.32
N ALA A 131 -0.10 1.18 12.41
CA ALA A 131 0.15 2.20 13.42
C ALA A 131 1.57 2.12 14.02
N ASN A 132 2.15 0.92 14.11
CA ASN A 132 3.48 0.72 14.71
C ASN A 132 4.61 1.34 13.87
N ASP A 133 4.38 1.60 12.58
CA ASP A 133 5.38 2.24 11.71
C ASP A 133 5.59 3.73 12.03
N PHE A 134 4.77 4.30 12.91
CA PHE A 134 4.74 5.72 13.25
C PHE A 134 4.85 6.00 14.76
N LYS A 135 5.18 4.97 15.54
CA LYS A 135 5.44 5.08 16.98
C LYS A 135 6.90 5.40 17.28
#